data_AF-A0A0G4MSR0-F1
#
_entry.id   AF-A0A0G4MSR0-F1
#
_cell.length_a   1.000
_cell.length_b   1.000
_cell.length_c   1.000
_cell.angle_alpha   90.00
_cell.angle_beta   90.00
_cell.angle_gamma   90.00
#
_symmetry.space_group_name_H-M   'P 1'
#
loop_
_entity.id
_entity.type
_entity.pdbx_description
1 polymer ?
#
loop_
_entity_poly.entity_id
_entity_poly.type
_entity_poly.pdbx_seq_one_letter_code
_entity_poly.pdbx_strand_id
1 'polypeptide(L)'
;MGGADHQAFKWFEELTVKSFLASRQYCEKLSQIVLLMMDSGLPCFKPETVKHFRQRFVLEKSEREAAEFMKDLIKKSAGSYST
;
A
#
# COMPACT_ATOMS: atom_id res chain seq x y z
N MET A 1 16.27 11.81 1.17
CA MET A 1 16.89 10.62 0.52
C MET A 1 17.91 10.95 -0.58
N GLY A 2 18.39 12.20 -0.74
CA GLY A 2 19.45 12.50 -1.73
C GLY A 2 19.02 12.51 -3.20
N GLY A 3 17.71 12.52 -3.49
CA GLY A 3 17.17 12.48 -4.85
C GLY A 3 16.89 11.05 -5.36
N ALA A 4 16.13 10.94 -6.45
CA ALA A 4 15.67 9.66 -6.98
C ALA A 4 16.81 8.73 -7.47
N ASP A 5 17.97 9.29 -7.83
CA ASP A 5 19.11 8.50 -8.30
C ASP A 5 20.00 7.96 -7.17
N HIS A 6 19.78 8.41 -5.93
CA HIS A 6 20.57 8.01 -4.80
C HIS A 6 20.31 6.54 -4.42
N GLN A 7 21.37 5.79 -4.09
CA GLN A 7 21.29 4.37 -3.73
C GLN A 7 20.23 4.10 -2.64
N ALA A 8 20.16 4.98 -1.65
CA ALA A 8 19.17 4.90 -0.58
C ALA A 8 17.72 4.96 -1.08
N PHE A 9 17.42 5.74 -2.11
CA PHE A 9 16.09 5.81 -2.71
C PHE A 9 15.76 4.53 -3.50
N LYS A 10 16.73 3.99 -4.24
CA LYS A 10 16.59 2.71 -4.96
C LYS A 10 16.31 1.55 -4.00
N TRP A 11 17.02 1.47 -2.87
CA TRP A 11 16.74 0.48 -1.83
C TRP A 11 15.38 0.68 -1.17
N PHE A 12 14.98 1.92 -0.90
CA PHE A 12 13.66 2.21 -0.39
C PHE A 12 12.56 1.75 -1.34
N GLU A 13 12.68 2.04 -2.63
CA GLU A 13 11.72 1.60 -3.64
C GLU A 13 11.62 0.06 -3.65
N GLU A 14 12.75 -0.64 -3.70
CA GLU A 14 12.79 -2.10 -3.74
C GLU A 14 12.19 -2.74 -2.48
N LEU A 15 12.58 -2.27 -1.29
CA LEU A 15 12.07 -2.78 -0.01
C LEU A 15 10.58 -2.49 0.17
N THR A 16 10.12 -1.34 -0.30
CA THR A 16 8.69 -0.97 -0.24
C THR A 16 7.86 -1.88 -1.14
N VAL A 17 8.31 -2.15 -2.35
CA VAL A 17 7.65 -3.09 -3.27
C VAL A 17 7.60 -4.50 -2.67
N LYS A 18 8.72 -5.00 -2.13
CA LYS A 18 8.80 -6.31 -1.47
C LYS A 18 7.82 -6.40 -0.28
N SER A 19 7.77 -5.36 0.56
CA SER A 19 6.87 -5.30 1.72
C SER A 19 5.40 -5.26 1.29
N PHE A 20 5.09 -4.53 0.21
CA PHE A 20 3.75 -4.49 -0.36
C PHE A 20 3.29 -5.87 -0.85
N LEU A 21 4.13 -6.55 -1.64
CA LEU A 21 3.83 -7.90 -2.14
C LEU A 21 3.66 -8.92 -1.01
N ALA A 22 4.53 -8.89 0.00
CA ALA A 22 4.40 -9.74 1.18
C ALA A 22 3.08 -9.49 1.92
N SER A 23 2.68 -8.23 2.08
CA SER A 23 1.44 -7.85 2.77
C SER A 23 0.18 -8.28 2.01
N ARG A 24 0.21 -8.34 0.67
CA ARG A 24 -0.93 -8.79 -0.16
C ARG A 24 -1.39 -10.20 0.19
N GLN A 25 -0.47 -11.08 0.56
CA GLN A 25 -0.76 -12.47 0.96
C GLN A 25 -1.62 -12.56 2.22
N TYR A 26 -1.60 -11.51 3.06
CA TYR A 26 -2.32 -11.44 4.33
C TYR A 26 -3.53 -10.50 4.29
N CYS A 27 -3.93 -10.01 3.10
CA CYS A 27 -4.99 -9.03 2.97
C CYS A 27 -6.32 -9.47 3.61
N GLU A 28 -6.70 -10.75 3.48
CA GLU A 28 -7.94 -11.26 4.09
C GLU A 28 -7.88 -11.23 5.62
N LYS A 29 -6.78 -11.70 6.22
CA LYS A 29 -6.57 -11.67 7.68
C LYS A 29 -6.54 -10.23 8.21
N LEU A 30 -5.86 -9.34 7.50
CA LEU A 30 -5.82 -7.92 7.85
C LEU A 30 -7.22 -7.29 7.74
N SER A 31 -8.00 -7.65 6.73
CA SER A 31 -9.37 -7.16 6.53
C SER A 31 -10.31 -7.61 7.65
N GLN A 32 -10.14 -8.84 8.16
CA GLN A 32 -10.90 -9.34 9.31
C GLN A 32 -10.60 -8.55 10.60
N ILE A 33 -9.34 -8.15 10.81
CA ILE A 33 -8.97 -7.29 11.94
C ILE A 33 -9.64 -5.92 11.80
N VAL A 34 -9.64 -5.32 10.60
CA VAL A 34 -10.32 -4.04 10.35
C VAL A 34 -11.84 -4.17 10.56
N LEU A 35 -12.43 -5.32 10.20
CA LEU A 35 -13.84 -5.61 10.44
C LEU A 35 -14.18 -5.66 11.93
N LEU A 36 -13.36 -6.36 12.73
CA LEU A 36 -13.50 -6.40 14.19
C LEU A 36 -13.39 -5.01 14.84
N MET A 37 -12.55 -4.14 14.28
CA MET A 37 -12.40 -2.77 14.77
C MET A 37 -13.62 -1.88 14.46
N MET A 38 -14.58 -2.32 13.65
CA MET A 38 -15.82 -1.54 13.44
C MET A 38 -16.65 -1.40 14.71
N ASP A 39 -16.61 -2.39 15.60
CA ASP A 39 -17.32 -2.37 16.88
C ASP A 39 -16.61 -1.50 17.95
N SER A 40 -15.43 -0.94 17.65
CA SER A 40 -14.65 -0.13 18.59
C SER A 40 -15.24 1.25 18.89
N GLY A 41 -16.24 1.70 18.12
CA GLY A 41 -16.85 3.03 18.26
C GLY A 41 -16.00 4.19 17.72
N LEU A 42 -14.87 3.89 17.06
CA LEU A 42 -14.03 4.90 16.42
C LEU A 42 -14.66 5.41 15.12
N PRO A 43 -14.73 6.74 14.90
CA PRO A 43 -15.46 7.36 13.78
C PRO A 43 -14.88 7.05 12.38
N CYS A 44 -13.68 6.48 12.32
CA CYS A 44 -12.98 6.14 11.07
C CYS A 44 -13.38 4.78 10.48
N PHE A 45 -14.02 3.91 11.27
CA PHE A 45 -14.41 2.57 10.83
C PHE A 45 -15.86 2.58 10.33
N LYS A 46 -16.00 2.81 9.03
CA LYS A 46 -17.27 2.74 8.31
C LYS A 46 -17.39 1.38 7.61
N PRO A 47 -18.60 0.95 7.20
CA PRO A 47 -18.79 -0.26 6.41
C PRO A 47 -17.94 -0.26 5.11
N GLU A 48 -17.72 0.93 4.53
CA GLU A 48 -16.91 1.08 3.32
C GLU A 48 -15.40 1.01 3.60
N THR A 49 -14.95 1.16 4.85
CA THR A 49 -13.53 1.15 5.22
C THR A 49 -12.87 -0.18 4.85
N VAL A 50 -13.54 -1.32 5.10
CA VAL A 50 -13.01 -2.64 4.74
C VAL A 50 -12.93 -2.81 3.22
N LYS A 51 -13.94 -2.31 2.48
CA LYS A 51 -13.93 -2.33 1.01
C LYS A 51 -12.78 -1.52 0.44
N HIS A 52 -12.61 -0.27 0.89
CA HIS A 52 -11.50 0.59 0.47
C HIS A 52 -10.14 0.02 0.88
N PHE A 53 -10.05 -0.59 2.06
CA PHE A 53 -8.84 -1.27 2.52
C PHE A 53 -8.43 -2.38 1.55
N ARG A 54 -9.34 -3.29 1.19
CA ARG A 54 -9.08 -4.37 0.22
C ARG A 54 -8.67 -3.83 -1.15
N GLN A 55 -9.33 -2.77 -1.62
CA GLN A 55 -9.01 -2.14 -2.91
C GLN A 55 -7.56 -1.63 -3.00
N ARG A 56 -6.97 -1.17 -1.88
CA ARG A 56 -5.57 -0.71 -1.85
C ARG A 56 -4.56 -1.82 -2.14
N PHE A 57 -4.90 -3.08 -1.89
CA PHE A 57 -4.01 -4.22 -2.19
C PHE A 57 -4.07 -4.69 -3.64
N VAL A 58 -4.97 -4.13 -4.46
CA VAL A 58 -5.13 -4.44 -5.89
C VAL A 58 -5.03 -5.94 -6.18
N LEU A 59 -5.80 -6.75 -5.45
CA LEU A 59 -5.71 -8.23 -5.48
C LEU A 59 -5.98 -8.82 -6.87
N GLU A 60 -6.69 -8.10 -7.73
CA GLU A 60 -7.00 -8.49 -9.12
C GLU A 60 -5.76 -8.45 -10.05
N LYS A 61 -4.68 -7.78 -9.63
CA LYS A 61 -3.44 -7.65 -10.42
C LYS A 61 -2.47 -8.79 -10.12
N SER A 62 -1.67 -9.20 -11.10
CA SER A 62 -0.53 -10.09 -10.85
C SER A 62 0.51 -9.44 -9.92
N GLU A 63 1.43 -10.24 -9.36
CA GLU A 63 2.54 -9.69 -8.54
C GLU A 63 3.39 -8.67 -9.30
N ARG A 64 3.64 -8.94 -10.59
CA ARG A 64 4.39 -8.01 -11.46
C ARG A 64 3.64 -6.69 -11.63
N GLU A 65 2.36 -6.74 -11.95
CA GLU A 65 1.54 -5.53 -12.12
C GLU A 65 1.37 -4.74 -10.81
N ALA A 66 1.26 -5.44 -9.68
CA ALA A 66 1.17 -4.81 -8.36
C ALA A 66 2.49 -4.16 -7.94
N ALA A 67 3.63 -4.74 -8.30
CA ALA A 67 4.93 -4.12 -8.11
C ALA A 67 5.07 -2.82 -8.91
N GLU A 68 4.66 -2.83 -10.18
CA GLU A 68 4.68 -1.62 -11.02
C GLU A 68 3.70 -0.56 -10.52
N PHE A 69 2.52 -0.96 -10.04
CA PHE A 69 1.57 -0.06 -9.37
C PHE A 69 2.20 0.64 -8.15
N MET A 70 2.91 -0.11 -7.29
CA MET A 70 3.55 0.48 -6.12
C MET A 70 4.69 1.43 -6.49
N LYS A 71 5.49 1.11 -7.51
CA LYS A 71 6.54 2.02 -8.03
C LYS A 71 5.94 3.31 -8.60
N ASP A 72 4.85 3.21 -9.35
CA ASP A 72 4.13 4.37 -9.88
C ASP A 72 3.63 5.28 -8.75
N LEU A 73 3.08 4.70 -7.68
CA LEU A 73 2.68 5.47 -6.48
C LEU A 73 3.87 6.17 -5.81
N ILE A 74 5.00 5.48 -5.66
CA ILE A 74 6.24 6.05 -5.08
C ILE A 74 6.71 7.24 -5.93
N LYS A 75 6.74 7.09 -7.26
CA LYS A 75 7.14 8.16 -8.20
C LYS A 75 6.18 9.35 -8.15
N LYS A 76 4.87 9.09 -8.16
CA LYS A 76 3.84 10.14 -8.03
C LYS A 76 3.98 10.90 -6.72
N SER A 77 4.20 10.18 -5.61
CA SER A 77 4.40 10.80 -4.30
C SER A 77 5.67 11.64 -4.25
N ALA A 78 6.78 11.16 -4.83
CA ALA A 78 8.02 11.92 -4.91
C ALA A 78 7.87 13.19 -5.78
N GLY A 79 7.12 13.09 -6.88
CA GLY A 79 6.80 14.24 -7.74
C GLY A 79 5.88 15.27 -7.08
N SER A 80 4.92 14.82 -6.28
CA SER A 80 3.96 15.70 -5.57
C SER A 80 4.62 16.59 -4.51
N TYR A 81 5.80 16.25 -4.02
CA TYR A 81 6.54 17.07 -3.05
C TYR A 81 7.45 18.10 -3.73
N SER A 82 7.60 18.04 -5.06
CA SER A 82 8.49 18.90 -5.84
C SER A 82 7.78 20.12 -6.47
N THR A 83 6.61 20.51 -5.92
CA THR A 83 5.88 21.76 -6.26
C THR A 83 5.85 22.69 -5.06
#